data_AF-A0A956W3K6-F1
#
_entry.id   AF-A0A956W3K6-F1
#
_cell.length_a   1.000
_cell.length_b   1.000
_cell.length_c   1.000
_cell.angle_alpha   90.00
_cell.angle_beta   90.00
_cell.angle_gamma   90.00
#
_symmetry.space_group_name_H-M   'P 1'
#
loop_
_entity.id
_entity.type
_entity.pdbx_description
1 polymer ?
#
loop_
_entity_poly.entity_id
_entity_poly.type
_entity_poly.pdbx_seq_one_letter_code
_entity_poly.pdbx_strand_id
1 'polypeptide(L)'
;RVTAAIDAQRATFEALGCIVEDADPDLSGADESFKTWRAWRMEAARGETVRTKRDQVKSTVVWNVEEGEKLSGPDVGRAEKLRAQVFDRMRAFMERYEFIV
;
A
#
# COMPACT_ATOMS: atom_id res chain seq x y z
N ARG A 1 5.39 19.21 10.46
CA ARG A 1 4.43 19.08 11.58
C ARG A 1 4.29 17.63 12.04
N VAL A 2 4.17 16.64 11.15
CA VAL A 2 4.13 15.21 11.54
C VAL A 2 5.51 14.68 11.95
N THR A 3 6.52 14.81 11.08
CA THR A 3 7.90 14.34 11.37
C THR A 3 8.44 14.89 12.68
N ALA A 4 8.35 16.22 12.89
CA ALA A 4 8.76 16.85 14.16
C ALA A 4 7.99 16.33 15.39
N ALA A 5 6.73 15.92 15.24
CA ALA A 5 5.96 15.35 16.35
C ALA A 5 6.41 13.92 16.67
N ILE A 6 6.74 13.12 15.65
CA ILE A 6 7.29 11.76 15.80
C ILE A 6 8.71 11.81 16.37
N ASP A 7 9.58 12.67 15.83
CA ASP A 7 10.96 12.82 16.28
C ASP A 7 11.04 13.25 17.75
N ALA A 8 10.11 14.08 18.22
CA ALA A 8 10.03 14.48 19.62
C ALA A 8 9.76 13.31 20.58
N GLN A 9 9.26 12.15 20.09
CA GLN A 9 9.00 10.97 20.93
C GLN A 9 10.19 10.02 21.04
N ARG A 10 11.29 10.23 20.31
CA ARG A 10 12.46 9.33 20.32
C ARG A 10 13.00 9.10 21.74
N ALA A 11 13.12 10.17 22.51
CA ALA A 11 13.58 10.11 23.90
C ALA A 11 12.68 9.22 24.80
N THR A 12 11.39 9.13 24.50
CA THR A 12 10.47 8.24 25.24
C THR A 12 10.82 6.77 24.96
N PHE A 13 11.11 6.41 23.71
CA PHE A 13 11.51 5.03 23.36
C PHE A 13 12.88 4.68 23.94
N GLU A 14 13.84 5.61 23.88
CA GLU A 14 15.15 5.44 24.53
C GLU A 14 15.02 5.24 26.04
N ALA A 15 14.14 6.01 26.71
CA ALA A 15 13.86 5.86 28.14
C ALA A 15 13.20 4.51 28.49
N LEU A 16 12.49 3.89 27.55
CA LEU A 16 11.96 2.53 27.67
C LEU A 16 13.00 1.45 27.37
N GLY A 17 14.23 1.83 27.00
CA GLY A 17 15.33 0.93 26.71
C GLY A 17 15.44 0.50 25.25
N CYS A 18 14.66 1.10 24.34
CA CYS A 18 14.77 0.82 22.90
C CYS A 18 16.02 1.50 22.32
N ILE A 19 16.62 0.85 21.32
CA ILE A 19 17.58 1.49 20.41
C ILE A 19 16.76 2.10 19.27
N VAL A 20 16.94 3.41 19.04
CA VAL A 20 16.23 4.13 17.99
C VAL A 20 17.20 4.44 16.85
N GLU A 21 16.88 3.98 15.65
CA GLU A 21 17.67 4.18 14.43
C GLU A 21 16.83 4.85 13.35
N ASP A 22 17.46 5.70 12.53
CA ASP A 22 16.86 6.17 11.28
C ASP A 22 17.07 5.12 10.19
N ALA A 23 15.98 4.45 9.80
CA ALA A 23 16.00 3.43 8.78
C ALA A 23 14.65 3.31 8.08
N ASP A 24 14.68 2.99 6.78
CA ASP A 24 13.49 2.80 5.95
C ASP A 24 13.57 1.46 5.21
N PRO A 25 12.47 0.70 5.12
CA PRO A 25 12.40 -0.45 4.23
C PRO A 25 12.35 0.00 2.76
N ASP A 26 12.94 -0.79 1.86
CA ASP A 26 12.79 -0.55 0.42
C ASP A 26 11.39 -0.96 -0.07
N LEU A 27 10.53 0.03 -0.28
CA LEU A 27 9.16 -0.13 -0.77
C LEU A 27 9.04 0.05 -2.30
N SER A 28 10.13 -0.07 -3.07
CA SER A 28 10.10 0.06 -4.53
C SER A 28 9.07 -0.88 -5.17
N GLY A 29 8.15 -0.32 -5.97
CA GLY A 29 7.07 -1.08 -6.61
C GLY A 29 5.82 -1.29 -5.75
N ALA A 30 5.80 -0.85 -4.49
CA ALA A 30 4.62 -0.94 -3.63
C ALA A 30 3.43 -0.14 -4.17
N ASP A 31 3.66 1.08 -4.67
CA ASP A 31 2.61 1.95 -5.20
C ASP A 31 1.94 1.34 -6.45
N GLU A 32 2.75 0.83 -7.39
CA GLU A 32 2.25 0.14 -8.59
C GLU A 32 1.43 -1.09 -8.21
N SER A 33 2.00 -1.95 -7.36
CA SER A 33 1.32 -3.16 -6.91
C SER A 33 -0.01 -2.84 -6.21
N PHE A 34 0.02 -1.89 -5.28
CA PHE A 34 -1.18 -1.47 -4.54
C PHE A 34 -2.26 -0.91 -5.46
N LYS A 35 -1.91 -0.01 -6.39
CA LYS A 35 -2.88 0.61 -7.29
C LYS A 35 -3.53 -0.42 -8.22
N THR A 36 -2.74 -1.33 -8.80
CA THR A 36 -3.24 -2.40 -9.67
C THR A 36 -4.17 -3.34 -8.89
N TRP A 37 -3.74 -3.84 -7.73
CA TRP A 37 -4.57 -4.71 -6.90
C TRP A 37 -5.85 -4.04 -6.42
N ARG A 38 -5.79 -2.76 -6.07
CA ARG A 38 -6.95 -1.98 -5.64
C ARG A 38 -7.96 -1.80 -6.78
N ALA A 39 -7.49 -1.43 -7.97
CA ALA A 39 -8.34 -1.25 -9.14
C ALA A 39 -8.98 -2.56 -9.58
N TRP A 40 -8.20 -3.65 -9.67
CA TRP A 40 -8.69 -5.00 -9.97
C TRP A 40 -9.78 -5.43 -8.98
N ARG A 41 -9.55 -5.25 -7.67
CA ARG A 41 -10.53 -5.61 -6.64
C ARG A 41 -11.80 -4.75 -6.71
N MET A 42 -11.68 -3.46 -7.05
CA MET A 42 -12.84 -2.58 -7.19
C MET A 42 -13.70 -2.98 -8.39
N GLU A 43 -13.10 -3.26 -9.55
CA GLU A 43 -13.84 -3.75 -10.71
C GLU A 43 -14.56 -5.06 -10.36
N ALA A 44 -13.84 -6.04 -9.80
CA ALA A 44 -14.43 -7.33 -9.45
C ALA A 44 -15.58 -7.22 -8.44
N ALA A 45 -15.50 -6.29 -7.47
CA ALA A 45 -16.49 -6.14 -6.41
C ALA A 45 -17.64 -5.17 -6.75
N ARG A 46 -17.42 -4.20 -7.65
CA ARG A 46 -18.33 -3.06 -7.87
C ARG A 46 -18.63 -2.77 -9.35
N GLY A 47 -18.03 -3.49 -10.29
CA GLY A 47 -18.20 -3.28 -11.73
C GLY A 47 -19.67 -3.28 -12.16
N GLU A 48 -20.46 -4.26 -11.74
CA GLU A 48 -21.89 -4.31 -12.06
C GLU A 48 -22.69 -3.12 -11.48
N THR A 49 -22.37 -2.71 -10.24
CA THR A 49 -23.02 -1.57 -9.61
C THR A 49 -22.70 -0.28 -10.35
N VAL A 50 -21.45 -0.08 -10.79
CA VAL A 50 -21.06 1.08 -11.59
C VAL A 50 -21.72 1.06 -12.96
N ARG A 51 -21.81 -0.11 -13.62
CA ARG A 51 -22.50 -0.25 -14.91
C ARG A 51 -24.00 0.07 -14.83
N THR A 52 -24.67 -0.30 -13.74
CA THR A 52 -26.14 -0.19 -13.64
C THR A 52 -26.63 1.06 -12.90
N LYS A 53 -25.81 1.63 -12.00
CA LYS A 53 -26.21 2.72 -11.09
C LYS A 53 -25.14 3.80 -10.96
N ARG A 54 -24.41 4.09 -12.04
CA ARG A 54 -23.26 5.02 -12.07
C ARG A 54 -23.51 6.34 -11.33
N ASP A 55 -24.65 6.98 -11.57
CA ASP A 55 -24.97 8.30 -11.02
C ASP A 55 -25.22 8.32 -9.51
N GLN A 56 -25.37 7.13 -8.90
CA GLN A 56 -25.51 6.96 -7.45
C GLN A 56 -24.18 6.61 -6.77
N VAL A 57 -23.10 6.46 -7.55
CA VAL A 57 -21.78 6.06 -7.05
C VAL A 57 -20.85 7.26 -7.01
N LYS A 58 -20.10 7.39 -5.92
CA LYS A 58 -19.06 8.42 -5.79
C LYS A 58 -18.06 8.32 -6.95
N SER A 59 -17.75 9.44 -7.59
CA SER A 59 -16.86 9.51 -8.76
C SER A 59 -15.49 8.84 -8.55
N THR A 60 -14.93 8.90 -7.35
CA THR A 60 -13.64 8.24 -7.04
C THR A 60 -13.72 6.71 -7.03
N VAL A 61 -14.90 6.13 -6.77
CA VAL A 61 -15.14 4.68 -6.88
C VAL A 61 -15.32 4.30 -8.34
N VAL A 62 -16.11 5.09 -9.10
CA VAL A 62 -16.27 4.91 -10.55
C VAL A 62 -14.91 4.91 -11.26
N TRP A 63 -14.08 5.92 -10.98
CA TRP A 63 -12.72 5.99 -11.53
C TRP A 63 -11.91 4.73 -11.23
N ASN A 64 -11.95 4.21 -10.01
CA ASN A 64 -11.12 3.05 -9.67
C ASN A 64 -11.62 1.74 -10.28
N VAL A 65 -12.93 1.63 -10.52
CA VAL A 65 -13.50 0.54 -11.34
C VAL A 65 -13.04 0.67 -12.79
N GLU A 66 -13.12 1.86 -13.38
CA GLU A 66 -12.67 2.14 -14.75
C GLU A 66 -11.16 1.84 -14.93
N GLU A 67 -10.33 2.09 -13.90
CA GLU A 67 -8.92 1.66 -13.91
C GLU A 67 -8.78 0.14 -13.89
N GLY A 68 -9.66 -0.58 -13.19
CA GLY A 68 -9.66 -2.04 -13.12
C GLY A 68 -10.09 -2.69 -14.44
N GLU A 69 -11.08 -2.10 -15.13
CA GLU A 69 -11.56 -2.55 -16.45
C GLU A 69 -10.48 -2.49 -17.54
N LYS A 70 -9.46 -1.65 -17.36
CA LYS A 70 -8.32 -1.52 -18.29
C LYS A 70 -7.24 -2.57 -18.07
N LEU A 71 -7.25 -3.28 -16.94
CA LEU A 71 -6.18 -4.20 -16.56
C LEU A 71 -6.23 -5.48 -17.40
N SER A 72 -5.05 -5.92 -17.86
CA SER A 72 -4.86 -7.23 -18.45
C SER A 72 -4.38 -8.26 -17.41
N GLY A 73 -4.49 -9.55 -17.73
CA GLY A 73 -3.92 -10.62 -16.91
C GLY A 73 -2.42 -10.44 -16.62
N PRO A 74 -1.58 -10.11 -17.63
CA PRO A 74 -0.18 -9.76 -17.41
C PRO A 74 0.07 -8.60 -16.43
N ASP A 75 -0.78 -7.56 -16.42
CA ASP A 75 -0.63 -6.44 -15.50
C ASP A 75 -0.82 -6.87 -14.05
N VAL A 76 -1.85 -7.69 -13.79
CA VAL A 76 -2.11 -8.27 -12.47
C VAL A 76 -0.97 -9.22 -12.07
N GLY A 77 -0.49 -10.05 -13.00
CA GLY A 77 0.64 -10.95 -12.76
C GLY A 77 1.94 -10.22 -12.42
N ARG A 78 2.21 -9.07 -13.06
CA ARG A 78 3.33 -8.19 -12.71
C ARG A 78 3.14 -7.57 -11.32
N ALA A 79 1.95 -7.05 -11.03
CA ALA A 79 1.64 -6.44 -9.73
C ALA A 79 1.78 -7.44 -8.57
N GLU A 80 1.46 -8.72 -8.78
CA GLU A 80 1.66 -9.75 -7.76
C GLU A 80 3.14 -10.06 -7.52
N LYS A 81 3.97 -10.10 -8.58
CA LYS A 81 5.42 -10.25 -8.42
C LYS A 81 6.02 -9.10 -7.61
N LEU A 82 5.61 -7.86 -7.92
CA LEU A 82 6.04 -6.69 -7.15
C LEU A 82 5.58 -6.76 -5.70
N ARG A 83 4.34 -7.22 -5.45
CA ARG A 83 3.80 -7.42 -4.10
C ARG A 83 4.66 -8.39 -3.29
N ALA A 84 5.00 -9.53 -3.87
CA ALA A 84 5.84 -10.54 -3.24
C ALA A 84 7.25 -10.00 -2.93
N GLN A 85 7.84 -9.24 -3.85
CA GLN A 85 9.16 -8.62 -3.65
C GLN A 85 9.14 -7.57 -2.53
N VAL A 86 8.12 -6.71 -2.47
CA VAL A 86 7.95 -5.74 -1.37
C VAL A 86 7.79 -6.47 -0.04
N PHE A 87 6.98 -7.53 -0.01
CA PHE A 87 6.79 -8.34 1.19
C PHE A 87 8.11 -8.96 1.68
N ASP A 88 8.90 -9.53 0.78
CA ASP A 88 10.18 -10.14 1.17
C ASP A 88 11.20 -9.11 1.68
N ARG A 89 11.28 -7.93 1.05
CA ARG A 89 12.15 -6.85 1.55
C ARG A 89 11.69 -6.32 2.91
N MET A 90 10.38 -6.21 3.13
CA MET A 90 9.83 -5.86 4.44
C MET A 90 10.15 -6.92 5.49
N ARG A 91 9.98 -8.20 5.16
CA ARG A 91 10.34 -9.33 6.04
C ARG A 91 11.81 -9.25 6.45
N ALA A 92 12.71 -9.06 5.48
CA ALA A 92 14.15 -8.93 5.75
C ALA A 92 14.48 -7.68 6.59
N PHE A 93 13.77 -6.57 6.40
CA PHE A 93 13.92 -5.38 7.24
C PHE A 93 13.51 -5.69 8.69
N MET A 94 12.40 -6.40 8.90
CA MET A 94 11.90 -6.78 10.23
C MET A 94 12.76 -7.85 10.92
N GLU A 95 13.66 -8.54 10.21
CA GLU A 95 14.68 -9.40 10.84
C GLU A 95 15.72 -8.58 11.61
N ARG A 96 15.92 -7.31 11.22
CA ARG A 96 16.82 -6.37 11.91
C ARG A 96 16.08 -5.50 12.92
N TYR A 97 14.84 -5.13 12.63
CA TYR A 97 14.05 -4.20 13.44
C TYR A 97 12.78 -4.86 13.96
N GLU A 98 12.62 -4.89 15.29
CA GLU A 98 11.42 -5.47 15.92
C GLU A 98 10.18 -4.59 15.73
N PHE A 99 10.37 -3.28 15.61
CA PHE A 99 9.30 -2.28 15.49
C PHE A 99 9.61 -1.23 14.41
N ILE A 100 8.54 -0.68 13.82
CA ILE A 100 8.55 0.51 12.96
C ILE A 100 7.46 1.46 13.48
N VAL A 101 7.77 2.75 13.54
CA VAL A 101 6.91 3.80 14.11
C VAL A 101 6.62 4.87 13.07
#